data_AF-A0A317SB66-F1
#
_entry.id   AF-A0A317SB66-F1
#
_cell.length_a   1.000
_cell.length_b   1.000
_cell.length_c   1.000
_cell.angle_alpha   90.00
_cell.angle_beta   90.00
_cell.angle_gamma   90.00
#
_symmetry.space_group_name_H-M   'P 1'
#
loop_
_entity.id
_entity.type
_entity.pdbx_description
1 polymer ?
#
loop_
_entity_poly.entity_id
_entity_poly.type
_entity_poly.pdbx_seq_one_letter_code
_entity_poly.pdbx_strand_id
1 'polypeptide(L)'
;MPIYVSHVTIDHVPKQQAIDISSAPKNIEFWIRVPTERKEELQKAVGKPAGEWYRQDSDTQGAQQQQRLQTSANGDGEWVRVHEFMYDIHTAGSPVQTFELPVDLTRLNITSHLVAFRIVDNWGHLNFTCLYRVRVHGYPPKRDLPIGERGEGV
;
A
#
# COMPACT_ATOMS: atom_id res chain seq x y z
N MET A 1 13.14 2.75 8.19
CA MET A 1 14.08 2.78 7.05
C MET A 1 13.27 3.05 5.79
N PRO A 2 13.70 3.94 4.89
CA PRO A 2 13.02 4.12 3.60
C PRO A 2 13.21 2.86 2.75
N ILE A 3 12.21 2.48 1.98
CA ILE A 3 12.35 1.44 0.95
C ILE A 3 11.70 1.87 -0.36
N TYR A 4 12.18 1.31 -1.47
CA TYR A 4 11.44 1.28 -2.73
C TYR A 4 10.39 0.16 -2.60
N VAL A 5 9.16 0.52 -2.27
CA VAL A 5 8.08 -0.46 -2.12
C VAL A 5 7.84 -1.14 -3.47
N SER A 6 7.82 -2.47 -3.48
CA SER A 6 7.59 -3.28 -4.68
C SER A 6 6.22 -3.97 -4.66
N HIS A 7 5.86 -4.57 -3.52
CA HIS A 7 4.58 -5.28 -3.37
C HIS A 7 4.09 -5.29 -1.94
N VAL A 8 2.81 -5.60 -1.80
CA VAL A 8 2.13 -5.80 -0.52
C VAL A 8 1.62 -7.22 -0.45
N THR A 9 1.74 -7.87 0.70
CA THR A 9 1.07 -9.13 0.98
C THR A 9 -0.01 -8.96 2.05
N ILE A 10 -1.20 -9.47 1.77
CA ILE A 10 -2.32 -9.60 2.71
C ILE A 10 -2.47 -11.07 3.08
N ASP A 11 -2.73 -11.31 4.35
CA ASP A 11 -2.96 -12.62 4.93
C ASP A 11 -4.27 -12.59 5.70
N HIS A 12 -4.99 -13.70 5.70
CA HIS A 12 -6.22 -13.89 6.47
C HIS A 12 -6.33 -15.34 6.98
N VAL A 13 -7.25 -15.62 7.89
CA VAL A 13 -7.57 -17.01 8.25
C VAL A 13 -8.04 -17.78 7.01
N PRO A 14 -7.56 -19.03 6.78
CA PRO A 14 -8.07 -19.88 5.71
C PRO A 14 -9.58 -20.10 5.81
N LYS A 15 -10.28 -20.13 4.67
CA LYS A 15 -11.74 -20.35 4.62
C LYS A 15 -12.21 -21.60 5.36
N GLN A 16 -11.41 -22.67 5.31
CA GLN A 16 -11.72 -23.96 5.96
C GLN A 16 -11.64 -23.90 7.49
N GLN A 17 -10.97 -22.89 8.05
CA GLN A 17 -10.78 -22.70 9.49
C GLN A 17 -11.60 -21.52 10.04
N ALA A 18 -12.15 -20.68 9.16
CA ALA A 18 -12.93 -19.51 9.54
C ALA A 18 -14.36 -19.92 9.91
N ILE A 19 -14.83 -19.48 11.08
CA ILE A 19 -16.27 -19.54 11.43
C ILE A 19 -17.06 -18.67 10.46
N ASP A 20 -16.53 -17.49 10.13
CA ASP A 20 -17.06 -16.59 9.12
C ASP A 20 -15.93 -15.82 8.42
N ILE A 21 -15.77 -16.06 7.12
CA ILE A 21 -14.75 -15.38 6.29
C ILE A 21 -15.26 -14.07 5.66
N SER A 22 -16.56 -13.74 5.79
CA SER A 22 -17.13 -12.52 5.22
C SER A 22 -16.53 -11.24 5.81
N SER A 23 -15.90 -11.34 6.99
CA SER A 23 -15.19 -10.25 7.66
C SER A 23 -13.82 -9.93 7.05
N ALA A 24 -13.31 -10.75 6.12
CA ALA A 24 -12.06 -10.48 5.44
C ALA A 24 -12.14 -9.15 4.65
N PRO A 25 -11.04 -8.38 4.58
CA PRO A 25 -11.02 -7.17 3.78
C PRO A 25 -11.22 -7.52 2.31
N LYS A 26 -11.90 -6.66 1.55
CA LYS A 26 -12.15 -6.89 0.13
C LYS A 26 -11.40 -5.87 -0.72
N ASN A 27 -11.96 -4.69 -0.94
CA ASN A 27 -11.29 -3.63 -1.69
C ASN A 27 -10.37 -2.84 -0.74
N ILE A 28 -9.10 -2.74 -1.12
CA ILE A 28 -8.05 -2.11 -0.32
C ILE A 28 -7.33 -1.10 -1.18
N GLU A 29 -7.10 0.08 -0.62
CA GLU A 29 -6.24 1.09 -1.21
C GLU A 29 -4.92 1.12 -0.48
N PHE A 30 -3.85 1.27 -1.25
CA PHE A 30 -2.50 1.39 -0.75
C PHE A 30 -1.92 2.76 -1.09
N TRP A 31 -1.45 3.42 -0.04
CA TRP A 31 -0.94 4.77 -0.08
C TRP A 31 0.48 4.78 0.47
N ILE A 32 1.33 5.61 -0.12
CA ILE A 32 2.65 5.90 0.43
C ILE A 32 2.76 7.40 0.68
N ARG A 33 3.55 7.77 1.68
CA ARG A 33 3.89 9.17 1.93
C ARG A 33 5.23 9.47 1.25
N VAL A 34 5.25 10.53 0.46
CA VAL A 34 6.43 11.00 -0.27
C VAL A 34 6.65 12.49 -0.02
N PRO A 35 7.87 13.02 -0.21
CA PRO A 35 8.09 14.46 -0.20
C PRO A 35 7.17 15.18 -1.19
N THR A 36 6.71 16.38 -0.83
CA THR A 36 5.72 17.15 -1.61
C THR A 36 6.13 17.35 -3.06
N GLU A 37 7.42 17.58 -3.31
CA GLU A 37 7.99 17.78 -4.64
C GLU A 37 7.94 16.53 -5.55
N ARG A 38 7.82 15.32 -4.97
CA ARG A 38 7.73 14.06 -5.73
C ARG A 38 6.28 13.62 -6.00
N LYS A 39 5.29 14.34 -5.43
CA LYS A 39 3.86 13.97 -5.53
C LYS A 39 3.38 13.88 -6.97
N GLU A 40 3.61 14.93 -7.76
CA GLU A 40 3.10 15.01 -9.14
C GLU A 40 3.75 13.97 -10.05
N GLU A 41 5.06 13.75 -9.90
CA GLU A 41 5.80 12.71 -10.62
C GLU A 41 5.21 11.32 -10.34
N LEU A 42 5.00 11.00 -9.06
CA LEU A 42 4.43 9.71 -8.66
C LEU A 42 2.99 9.55 -9.15
N GLN A 43 2.15 10.58 -9.03
CA GLN A 43 0.78 10.55 -9.54
C GLN A 43 0.73 10.32 -11.05
N LYS A 44 1.62 10.96 -11.81
CA LYS A 44 1.75 10.75 -13.25
C LYS A 44 2.22 9.34 -13.58
N ALA A 45 3.18 8.80 -12.83
CA ALA A 45 3.71 7.46 -13.07
C ALA A 45 2.71 6.35 -12.72
N VAL A 46 1.89 6.54 -11.69
CA VAL A 46 0.75 5.65 -11.38
C VAL A 46 -0.29 5.70 -12.51
N GLY A 47 -0.43 6.85 -13.18
CA GLY A 47 -1.17 7.00 -14.43
C GLY A 47 -2.70 6.87 -14.30
N LYS A 48 -3.21 6.65 -13.08
CA LYS A 48 -4.64 6.48 -12.81
C LYS A 48 -5.25 7.79 -12.28
N PRO A 49 -6.11 8.47 -13.06
CA PRO A 49 -6.70 9.73 -12.63
C PRO A 49 -7.65 9.51 -11.45
N ALA A 50 -7.85 10.57 -10.65
CA ALA A 50 -8.67 10.53 -9.44
C ALA A 50 -10.06 9.89 -9.65
N GLY A 51 -10.68 10.08 -10.82
CA GLY A 51 -12.01 9.58 -11.19
C GLY A 51 -12.11 8.09 -11.49
N GLU A 52 -11.01 7.42 -11.83
CA GLU A 52 -11.02 6.00 -12.21
C GLU A 52 -10.75 5.07 -11.04
N TRP A 53 -10.28 5.60 -9.91
CA TRP A 53 -10.09 4.81 -8.71
C TRP A 53 -11.41 4.27 -8.21
N TYR A 54 -11.39 3.03 -7.72
CA TYR A 54 -12.51 2.42 -7.05
C TYR A 54 -13.01 3.35 -5.94
N ARG A 55 -14.30 3.66 -6.01
CA ARG A 55 -15.07 4.32 -4.96
C ARG A 55 -16.34 3.54 -4.76
N GLN A 56 -16.67 3.28 -3.52
CA GLN A 56 -17.99 2.75 -3.20
C GLN A 56 -19.01 3.89 -3.35
N ASP A 57 -20.20 3.61 -3.89
CA ASP A 57 -21.23 4.63 -4.14
C ASP A 57 -21.68 5.39 -2.86
N SER A 58 -21.41 4.82 -1.68
CA SER A 58 -21.66 5.39 -0.35
C SER A 58 -20.46 6.12 0.28
N ASP A 59 -19.36 6.35 -0.45
CA ASP A 59 -18.06 6.82 0.09
C ASP A 59 -18.01 8.32 0.44
N THR A 60 -19.12 8.93 0.84
CA THR A 60 -19.15 10.33 1.35
C THR A 60 -18.30 10.48 2.60
N GLN A 61 -18.23 9.42 3.43
CA GLN A 61 -17.39 9.40 4.63
C GLN A 61 -15.91 9.17 4.31
N GLY A 62 -15.57 8.39 3.28
CA GLY A 62 -14.17 8.20 2.89
C GLY A 62 -13.59 9.39 2.15
N ALA A 63 -14.40 10.22 1.49
CA ALA A 63 -13.95 11.53 1.00
C ALA A 63 -13.46 12.44 2.16
N GLN A 64 -14.20 12.46 3.28
CA GLN A 64 -13.79 13.21 4.48
C GLN A 64 -12.56 12.60 5.17
N GLN A 65 -12.43 11.27 5.18
CA GLN A 65 -11.25 10.60 5.75
C GLN A 65 -10.00 10.76 4.88
N GLN A 66 -10.13 10.70 3.55
CA GLN A 66 -9.05 11.06 2.62
C GLN A 66 -8.63 12.52 2.83
N GLN A 67 -9.59 13.43 3.00
CA GLN A 67 -9.27 14.82 3.30
C GLN A 67 -8.52 14.97 4.63
N ARG A 68 -8.86 14.18 5.67
CA ARG A 68 -8.09 14.16 6.93
C ARG A 68 -6.65 13.64 6.77
N LEU A 69 -6.42 12.61 5.96
CA LEU A 69 -5.06 12.13 5.66
C LEU A 69 -4.25 13.20 4.92
N GLN A 70 -4.89 13.94 4.02
CA GLN A 70 -4.28 15.06 3.30
C GLN A 70 -4.06 16.30 4.19
N THR A 71 -4.95 16.59 5.16
CA THR A 71 -4.86 17.79 6.02
C THR A 71 -4.06 17.59 7.31
N SER A 72 -3.69 16.36 7.69
CA SER A 72 -2.78 16.10 8.81
C SER A 72 -1.30 16.45 8.49
N ALA A 73 -1.08 17.23 7.42
CA ALA A 73 0.19 17.68 6.88
C ALA A 73 0.87 18.78 7.72
N ASN A 74 1.08 18.53 9.01
CA ASN A 74 2.04 19.31 9.80
C ASN A 74 3.50 18.83 9.55
N GLY A 75 3.80 18.25 8.39
CA GLY A 75 5.14 17.80 8.03
C GLY A 75 5.31 17.57 6.52
N ASP A 76 6.57 17.59 6.08
CA ASP A 76 7.09 17.74 4.71
C ASP A 76 6.75 16.62 3.70
N GLY A 77 5.58 15.99 3.79
CA GLY A 77 5.24 14.90 2.89
C GLY A 77 3.75 14.71 2.67
N GLU A 78 3.44 14.32 1.44
CA GLU A 78 2.11 14.15 0.86
C GLU A 78 1.77 12.67 0.68
N TRP A 79 0.49 12.33 0.87
CA TRP A 79 -0.01 10.98 0.63
C TRP A 79 -0.39 10.81 -0.83
N VAL A 80 0.16 9.78 -1.47
CA VAL A 80 -0.16 9.40 -2.85
C VAL A 80 -0.68 7.96 -2.86
N ARG A 81 -1.86 7.77 -3.46
CA ARG A 81 -2.41 6.44 -3.72
C ARG A 81 -1.62 5.84 -4.87
N VAL A 82 -1.03 4.68 -4.65
CA VAL A 82 -0.18 4.02 -5.65
C VAL A 82 -0.78 2.71 -6.15
N HIS A 83 -1.71 2.13 -5.41
CA HIS A 83 -2.40 0.92 -5.84
C HIS A 83 -3.78 0.81 -5.18
N GLU A 84 -4.68 0.10 -5.85
CA GLU A 84 -5.89 -0.47 -5.28
C GLU A 84 -5.96 -1.93 -5.72
N PHE A 85 -6.37 -2.81 -4.81
CA PHE A 85 -6.46 -4.23 -5.09
C PHE A 85 -7.59 -4.88 -4.28
N MET A 86 -8.04 -6.03 -4.77
CA MET A 86 -9.07 -6.82 -4.11
C MET A 86 -8.44 -8.08 -3.51
N TYR A 87 -8.57 -8.25 -2.20
CA TYR A 87 -8.29 -9.53 -1.55
C TYR A 87 -9.43 -10.51 -1.82
N ASP A 88 -9.14 -11.65 -2.44
CA ASP A 88 -10.14 -12.61 -2.91
C ASP A 88 -10.28 -13.84 -1.99
N ILE A 89 -11.36 -13.94 -1.23
CA ILE A 89 -11.62 -15.10 -0.36
C ILE A 89 -11.87 -16.42 -1.11
N HIS A 90 -12.03 -16.37 -2.43
CA HIS A 90 -12.30 -17.55 -3.27
C HIS A 90 -11.03 -18.15 -3.90
N THR A 91 -9.87 -17.50 -3.74
CA THR A 91 -8.60 -18.01 -4.25
C THR A 91 -8.29 -19.39 -3.65
N ALA A 92 -8.13 -20.39 -4.53
CA ALA A 92 -7.90 -21.77 -4.12
C ALA A 92 -6.48 -21.94 -3.54
N GLY A 93 -6.40 -22.57 -2.37
CA GLY A 93 -5.14 -23.09 -1.83
C GLY A 93 -4.22 -22.09 -1.10
N SER A 94 -4.52 -20.79 -1.07
CA SER A 94 -3.74 -19.83 -0.27
C SER A 94 -4.59 -18.68 0.28
N PRO A 95 -4.61 -18.47 1.62
CA PRO A 95 -5.16 -17.25 2.21
C PRO A 95 -4.16 -16.08 2.20
N VAL A 96 -2.97 -16.30 1.66
CA VAL A 96 -1.92 -15.29 1.51
C VAL A 96 -1.92 -14.83 0.06
N GLN A 97 -2.14 -13.53 -0.15
CA GLN A 97 -2.19 -12.91 -1.48
C GLN A 97 -1.21 -11.75 -1.55
N THR A 98 -0.44 -11.69 -2.63
CA THR A 98 0.57 -10.65 -2.86
C THR A 98 0.21 -9.84 -4.10
N PHE A 99 0.31 -8.52 -3.98
CA PHE A 99 -0.07 -7.52 -4.98
C PHE A 99 1.15 -6.67 -5.33
N GLU A 100 1.65 -6.81 -6.55
CA GLU A 100 2.73 -5.98 -7.10
C GLU A 100 2.23 -4.57 -7.39
N LEU A 101 3.02 -3.56 -7.04
CA LEU A 101 2.68 -2.18 -7.38
C LEU A 101 2.71 -2.00 -8.90
N PRO A 102 1.76 -1.24 -9.47
CA PRO A 102 1.72 -0.95 -10.91
C PRO A 102 2.82 0.05 -11.33
N VAL A 103 3.63 0.54 -10.39
CA VAL A 103 4.68 1.53 -10.61
C VAL A 103 6.00 1.02 -10.02
N ASP A 104 7.08 1.15 -10.80
CA ASP A 104 8.43 0.81 -10.35
C ASP A 104 9.06 1.99 -9.60
N LEU A 105 8.93 1.98 -8.29
CA LEU A 105 9.49 3.01 -7.42
C LEU A 105 11.02 3.06 -7.41
N THR A 106 11.70 1.96 -7.77
CA THR A 106 13.16 1.92 -7.88
C THR A 106 13.61 2.73 -9.09
N ARG A 107 12.93 2.55 -10.24
CA ARG A 107 13.19 3.33 -11.46
C ARG A 107 12.90 4.81 -11.31
N LEU A 108 11.88 5.17 -10.52
CA LEU A 108 11.58 6.57 -10.20
C LEU A 108 12.52 7.13 -9.12
N ASN A 109 13.32 6.28 -8.44
CA ASN A 109 14.09 6.67 -7.27
C ASN A 109 13.20 7.38 -6.21
N ILE A 110 12.04 6.78 -5.91
CA ILE A 110 11.08 7.27 -4.91
C ILE A 110 11.02 6.24 -3.77
N THR A 111 11.50 6.62 -2.60
CA THR A 111 11.40 5.79 -1.40
C THR A 111 10.28 6.27 -0.51
N SER A 112 9.72 5.39 0.31
CA SER A 112 8.83 5.80 1.39
C SER A 112 9.18 5.14 2.72
N HIS A 113 8.98 5.89 3.79
CA HIS A 113 9.08 5.41 5.17
C HIS A 113 7.71 5.17 5.82
N LEU A 114 6.65 5.71 5.23
CA LEU A 114 5.30 5.70 5.79
C LEU A 114 4.33 5.26 4.72
N VAL A 115 3.53 4.26 5.08
CA VAL A 115 2.52 3.68 4.19
C VAL A 115 1.19 3.64 4.93
N ALA A 116 0.10 3.66 4.18
CA ALA A 116 -1.23 3.53 4.74
C ALA A 116 -2.08 2.58 3.90
N PHE A 117 -2.91 1.81 4.59
CA PHE A 117 -3.91 0.93 4.02
C PHE A 117 -5.28 1.50 4.34
N ARG A 118 -6.09 1.78 3.32
CA ARG A 118 -7.52 2.08 3.51
C ARG A 118 -8.31 0.86 3.10
N ILE A 119 -8.97 0.24 4.06
CA ILE A 119 -9.92 -0.84 3.80
C ILE A 119 -11.25 -0.17 3.42
N VAL A 120 -11.69 -0.39 2.19
CA VAL A 120 -12.89 0.27 1.64
C VAL A 120 -14.14 -0.51 2.04
N ASP A 121 -14.11 -1.83 1.84
CA ASP A 121 -15.20 -2.74 2.19
C ASP A 121 -14.67 -4.13 2.59
N ASN A 122 -15.60 -5.03 2.89
CA ASN A 122 -15.32 -6.43 3.23
C ASN A 122 -16.23 -7.37 2.40
N TRP A 123 -16.15 -8.66 2.66
CA TRP A 123 -16.91 -9.69 1.95
C TRP A 123 -18.34 -9.89 2.47
N GLY A 124 -18.95 -8.88 3.11
CA GLY A 124 -20.36 -8.85 3.50
C GLY A 124 -20.63 -8.90 5.00
N HIS A 125 -19.59 -8.83 5.83
CA HIS A 125 -19.78 -8.80 7.28
C HIS A 125 -20.28 -7.43 7.75
N LEU A 126 -21.44 -7.41 8.43
CA LEU A 126 -22.19 -6.17 8.69
C LEU A 126 -21.61 -5.29 9.80
N ASN A 127 -20.84 -5.87 10.73
CA ASN A 127 -20.46 -5.17 11.97
C ASN A 127 -18.98 -4.80 12.05
N PHE A 128 -18.11 -5.50 11.32
CA PHE A 128 -16.66 -5.34 11.42
C PHE A 128 -15.93 -5.94 10.23
N THR A 129 -14.66 -5.55 10.09
CA THR A 129 -13.70 -6.12 9.16
C THR A 129 -12.47 -6.58 9.96
N CYS A 130 -11.98 -7.78 9.71
CA CYS A 130 -10.84 -8.37 10.40
C CYS A 130 -9.57 -8.27 9.56
N LEU A 131 -8.52 -7.67 10.10
CA LEU A 131 -7.20 -7.59 9.46
C LEU A 131 -6.23 -8.48 10.25
N TYR A 132 -5.71 -9.53 9.62
CA TYR A 132 -4.79 -10.47 10.28
C TYR A 132 -3.34 -10.03 10.14
N ARG A 133 -2.80 -10.04 8.92
CA ARG A 133 -1.43 -9.60 8.68
C ARG A 133 -1.30 -8.91 7.33
N VAL A 134 -0.59 -7.78 7.37
CA VAL A 134 -0.17 -7.02 6.21
C VAL A 134 1.35 -6.96 6.19
N ARG A 135 1.95 -7.14 5.02
CA ARG A 135 3.40 -7.06 4.82
C ARG A 135 3.66 -6.12 3.66
N VAL A 136 4.67 -5.28 3.83
CA VAL A 136 5.13 -4.35 2.80
C VAL A 136 6.55 -4.76 2.47
N HIS A 137 6.80 -4.98 1.19
CA HIS A 137 8.06 -5.48 0.69
C HIS A 137 8.68 -4.46 -0.25
N GLY A 138 9.99 -4.53 -0.38
CA GLY A 138 10.72 -3.59 -1.21
C GLY A 138 12.21 -3.73 -1.03
N TYR A 139 12.93 -2.82 -1.69
CA TYR A 139 14.38 -2.79 -1.67
C TYR A 139 14.87 -1.62 -0.81
N PRO A 140 15.90 -1.82 0.01
CA PRO A 140 16.56 -0.70 0.66
C PRO A 140 17.24 0.17 -0.42
N PRO A 141 17.30 1.50 -0.22
CA PRO A 141 18.22 2.34 -0.98
C PRO A 141 19.62 1.76 -0.89
N LYS A 142 20.36 1.78 -2.00
CA LYS A 142 21.80 1.55 -1.92
C LYS A 142 22.32 2.61 -0.95
N ARG A 143 22.78 2.19 0.23
CA ARG A 143 23.59 3.07 1.07
C ARG A 143 24.78 3.46 0.21
N ASP A 144 25.16 4.74 0.26
CA ASP A 144 26.53 5.12 -0.04
C ASP A 144 27.41 4.38 0.97
N LEU A 145 27.77 3.14 0.65
CA LEU A 145 28.89 2.49 1.29
C LEU A 145 30.09 3.38 0.96
N PRO A 146 30.88 3.83 1.93
CA PRO A 146 32.04 4.67 1.65
C PRO A 146 32.89 4.00 0.58
N ILE A 147 33.14 4.75 -0.50
CA ILE A 147 34.03 4.33 -1.58
C ILE A 147 35.44 4.28 -0.99
N GLY A 148 35.88 3.09 -0.62
CA GLY A 148 37.28 2.82 -0.28
C GLY A 148 37.49 2.18 1.09
N GLU A 149 37.32 0.87 1.16
CA GLU A 149 38.39 0.03 1.71
C GLU A 149 38.82 -0.90 0.58
N ARG A 150 39.80 -0.44 -0.20
CA ARG A 150 40.67 -1.38 -0.91
C ARG A 150 41.36 -2.17 0.18
N GLY A 151 41.03 -3.46 0.30
CA GLY A 151 41.87 -4.39 1.03
C GLY A 151 43.20 -4.53 0.28
N GLU A 152 44.18 -3.70 0.61
CA GLU A 152 45.59 -3.96 0.37
C GLU A 152 46.27 -4.28 1.72
N GLY A 153 46.94 -5.44 1.79
CA GLY A 153 47.84 -5.88 2.86
C GLY A 153 47.13 -6.55 4.05
N VAL A 154 47.41 -7.80 4.43
CA VAL A 154 48.69 -8.55 4.47
C VAL A 154 48.48 -9.99 4.01
#